data_AF-A0A7H4P3N6-F1
#
_entry.id   AF-A0A7H4P3N6-F1
#
_cell.length_a   1.000
_cell.length_b   1.000
_cell.length_c   1.000
_cell.angle_alpha   90.00
_cell.angle_beta   90.00
_cell.angle_gamma   90.00
#
_symmetry.space_group_name_H-M   'P 1'
#
loop_
_entity.id
_entity.type
_entity.pdbx_description
1 polymer ?
#
loop_
_entity_poly.entity_id
_entity_poly.type
_entity_poly.pdbx_seq_one_letter_code
_entity_poly.pdbx_strand_id
1 'polypeptide(L)'
;MSHRAGNAIVFILGVTMIPCVQADVLNYARDWTQREEVNKSSVQSQEERRPAPREKSKTPPKASAKEKINARPSVAVKATTAPAKIKERDEKSAKTPDIPPSGVIKYPEVRREQKIINKNETDVYLPDSRILGRWLKSVIQHISASPSERMIQELYLKQKDEIKSMRDKLAQREDENVILKNNDKERHLIMTKLGKLEAENGQWKRLTQEMQKNLKLAKYPPLPTSEQDLADFAAGMAMGVDIVELLEQRNEQGVQIDRKLFLAGITETLRGERRLSQEAFEQHLARANQRVSDAIKKTMKNKEVRDQEWLHNFIKQENTLAAGNEAWFRVIHTGNEVLPDNESATELTLSFIRRLTDGTLIADSDLSGLVLQEKISELPTWLRVVAKKIRLNGEAELAVKVNEYGDPAERGNYVEHWKVRVVKQRTM
;
A
#
# COMPACT_ATOMS: atom_id res chain seq x y z
N MET A 1 -6.60 25.87 64.30
CA MET A 1 -5.71 24.78 64.75
C MET A 1 -5.94 23.62 63.79
N SER A 2 -5.09 23.28 62.82
CA SER A 2 -3.68 22.82 62.88
C SER A 2 -3.54 21.39 63.43
N HIS A 3 -2.90 20.43 62.76
CA HIS A 3 -2.40 20.36 61.37
C HIS A 3 -2.06 18.89 61.02
N ARG A 4 -1.93 18.57 59.72
CA ARG A 4 -1.35 17.32 59.17
C ARG A 4 -2.08 16.00 59.51
N ALA A 5 -2.91 15.54 58.57
CA ALA A 5 -2.83 14.15 58.13
C ALA A 5 -1.94 14.13 56.88
N GLY A 6 -1.01 13.18 56.77
CA GLY A 6 -0.04 13.15 55.67
C GLY A 6 0.30 11.71 55.25
N ASN A 7 0.31 11.50 53.94
CA ASN A 7 0.88 10.38 53.18
C ASN A 7 0.97 9.01 53.87
N ALA A 8 -0.01 8.15 53.59
CA ALA A 8 0.24 6.73 53.36
C ALA A 8 0.02 6.45 51.87
N ILE A 9 1.11 6.33 51.10
CA ILE A 9 1.06 5.93 49.69
C ILE A 9 1.31 4.42 49.64
N VAL A 10 0.34 3.66 49.17
CA VAL A 10 0.52 2.25 48.79
C VAL A 10 0.08 2.10 47.35
N PHE A 11 1.01 1.66 46.49
CA PHE A 11 0.73 1.39 45.08
C PHE A 11 -0.11 0.12 44.96
N ILE A 12 -1.42 0.27 44.82
CA ILE A 12 -2.21 -0.76 44.13
C ILE A 12 -1.81 -0.69 42.66
N LEU A 13 -0.92 -1.58 42.25
CA LEU A 13 -0.50 -1.76 40.86
C LEU A 13 -1.62 -2.52 40.10
N GLY A 14 -2.78 -1.87 40.02
CA GLY A 14 -3.89 -2.35 39.23
C GLY A 14 -3.48 -2.42 37.77
N VAL A 15 -3.65 -3.58 37.15
CA VAL A 15 -3.59 -3.70 35.69
C VAL A 15 -4.62 -2.73 35.13
N THR A 16 -4.15 -1.66 34.51
CA THR A 16 -5.03 -0.62 33.98
C THR A 16 -5.78 -1.19 32.77
N MET A 17 -7.01 -1.65 33.02
CA MET A 17 -8.07 -1.64 32.02
C MET A 17 -8.37 -0.18 31.69
N ILE A 18 -7.52 0.43 30.87
CA ILE A 18 -7.49 1.87 30.57
C ILE A 18 -8.85 2.31 30.02
N PRO A 19 -9.64 3.14 30.73
CA PRO A 19 -10.95 3.59 30.26
C PRO A 19 -10.86 4.73 29.22
N CYS A 20 -9.67 5.00 28.66
CA CYS A 20 -9.45 6.08 27.70
C CYS A 20 -10.07 5.83 26.31
N VAL A 21 -10.42 4.60 25.94
CA VAL A 21 -11.02 4.29 24.62
C VAL A 21 -12.33 5.05 24.37
N GLN A 22 -13.04 5.46 25.42
CA GLN A 22 -14.22 6.34 25.31
C GLN A 22 -13.87 7.83 25.50
N ALA A 23 -12.79 8.15 26.22
CA ALA A 23 -12.34 9.53 26.44
C ALA A 23 -11.67 10.12 25.18
N ASP A 24 -10.71 9.43 24.59
CA ASP A 24 -9.86 9.99 23.53
C ASP A 24 -10.63 10.28 22.24
N VAL A 25 -11.58 9.41 21.86
CA VAL A 25 -12.44 9.62 20.68
C VAL A 25 -13.36 10.83 20.86
N LEU A 26 -13.91 11.03 22.06
CA LEU A 26 -14.79 12.17 22.38
C LEU A 26 -14.01 13.46 22.62
N ASN A 27 -12.79 13.37 23.13
CA ASN A 27 -11.88 14.50 23.28
C ASN A 27 -11.37 14.97 21.91
N TYR A 28 -10.94 14.05 21.05
CA TYR A 28 -10.52 14.35 19.68
C TYR A 28 -11.63 15.01 18.86
N ALA A 29 -12.87 14.52 18.95
CA ALA A 29 -14.01 15.15 18.29
C ALA A 29 -14.24 16.60 18.76
N ARG A 30 -14.12 16.85 20.07
CA ARG A 30 -14.33 18.19 20.69
C ARG A 30 -13.18 19.15 20.39
N ASP A 31 -11.94 18.66 20.41
CA ASP A 31 -10.74 19.42 20.08
C ASP A 31 -10.71 19.79 18.59
N TRP A 32 -11.18 18.89 17.71
CA TRP A 32 -11.36 19.17 16.28
C TRP A 32 -12.39 20.26 16.01
N THR A 33 -13.55 20.26 16.70
CA THR A 33 -14.53 21.35 16.55
C THR A 33 -13.99 22.69 17.04
N GLN A 34 -13.23 22.73 18.13
CA GLN A 34 -12.61 23.97 18.62
C GLN A 34 -11.55 24.52 17.65
N ARG A 35 -10.81 23.65 16.93
CA ARG A 35 -9.88 24.07 15.88
C ARG A 35 -10.58 24.78 14.71
N GLU A 36 -11.81 24.39 14.36
CA GLU A 36 -12.61 25.13 13.38
C GLU A 36 -13.06 26.51 13.88
N GLU A 37 -13.45 26.64 15.15
CA GLU A 37 -13.86 27.92 15.75
C GLU A 37 -12.67 28.90 15.87
N VAL A 38 -11.50 28.39 16.23
CA VAL A 38 -10.24 29.15 16.25
C VAL A 38 -9.83 29.59 14.84
N ASN A 39 -9.99 28.75 13.82
CA ASN A 39 -9.73 29.16 12.43
C ASN A 39 -10.76 30.18 11.89
N LYS A 40 -12.04 30.07 12.27
CA LYS A 40 -13.06 31.04 11.86
C LYS A 40 -12.82 32.42 12.51
N SER A 41 -12.44 32.45 13.79
CA SER A 41 -12.13 33.70 14.50
C SER A 41 -10.79 34.33 14.12
N SER A 42 -9.77 33.54 13.74
CA SER A 42 -8.49 34.09 13.26
C SER A 42 -8.63 34.76 11.88
N VAL A 43 -9.37 34.16 10.95
CA VAL A 43 -9.69 34.74 9.63
C VAL A 43 -10.44 36.06 9.75
N GLN A 44 -11.35 36.19 10.73
CA GLN A 44 -12.13 37.41 10.94
C GLN A 44 -11.34 38.54 11.64
N SER A 45 -10.08 38.31 12.01
CA SER A 45 -9.25 39.22 12.82
C SER A 45 -8.01 39.79 12.11
N GLN A 46 -7.79 39.49 10.83
CA GLN A 46 -6.54 39.87 10.11
C GLN A 46 -6.65 41.07 9.14
N GLU A 47 -7.83 41.64 8.91
CA GLU A 47 -8.02 42.72 7.92
C GLU A 47 -7.49 44.10 8.40
N GLU A 48 -7.12 44.27 9.68
CA GLU A 48 -6.68 45.57 10.21
C GLU A 48 -5.42 45.52 11.11
N ARG A 49 -4.22 45.64 10.52
CA ARG A 49 -3.16 46.64 10.90
C ARG A 49 -1.83 46.47 10.14
N ARG A 50 -1.12 47.59 9.94
CA ARG A 50 0.25 47.66 9.39
C ARG A 50 1.33 47.45 10.48
N PRO A 51 2.59 47.10 10.13
CA PRO A 51 3.49 46.39 11.05
C PRO A 51 4.68 47.20 11.64
N ALA A 52 5.44 46.50 12.50
CA ALA A 52 6.81 46.75 13.01
C ALA A 52 6.97 47.57 14.31
N PRO A 53 8.06 47.39 15.10
CA PRO A 53 9.24 46.53 14.87
C PRO A 53 9.55 45.47 15.96
N ARG A 54 10.62 44.70 15.72
CA ARG A 54 11.18 43.59 16.53
C ARG A 54 11.68 43.99 17.93
N GLU A 55 11.67 43.01 18.85
CA GLU A 55 12.77 42.78 19.81
C GLU A 55 13.47 41.41 19.56
N LYS A 56 14.49 41.06 20.34
CA LYS A 56 15.48 39.99 20.05
C LYS A 56 15.75 39.07 21.26
N SER A 57 16.52 38.01 21.00
CA SER A 57 17.32 37.22 21.97
C SER A 57 16.58 36.05 22.67
N LYS A 58 17.22 34.94 23.08
CA LYS A 58 18.63 34.49 22.97
C LYS A 58 18.75 32.96 23.14
N THR A 59 19.81 32.36 22.58
CA THR A 59 20.30 30.98 22.78
C THR A 59 21.84 30.99 22.67
N PRO A 60 22.58 29.87 22.80
CA PRO A 60 22.34 28.61 23.52
C PRO A 60 23.27 28.58 24.78
N PRO A 61 24.34 27.77 24.95
CA PRO A 61 24.50 26.30 24.87
C PRO A 61 25.13 25.65 26.14
N LYS A 62 24.99 24.32 26.29
CA LYS A 62 26.09 23.46 26.80
C LYS A 62 26.00 22.02 26.28
N ALA A 63 27.16 21.35 26.16
CA ALA A 63 27.29 20.01 25.60
C ALA A 63 28.55 19.29 26.12
N SER A 64 28.55 17.95 26.07
CA SER A 64 29.70 17.06 26.26
C SER A 64 29.38 15.72 25.56
N ALA A 65 30.10 15.39 24.48
CA ALA A 65 31.27 14.50 24.49
C ALA A 65 30.87 13.00 24.43
N LYS A 66 30.95 12.34 23.27
CA LYS A 66 32.14 11.85 22.53
C LYS A 66 32.70 10.53 23.08
N GLU A 67 32.56 9.47 22.30
CA GLU A 67 33.57 8.42 22.17
C GLU A 67 33.71 8.00 20.69
N LYS A 68 34.84 7.38 20.30
CA LYS A 68 35.18 6.99 18.92
C LYS A 68 35.99 5.70 18.92
N ILE A 69 35.70 4.79 17.98
CA ILE A 69 36.65 3.75 17.52
C ILE A 69 36.62 3.72 15.97
N ASN A 70 37.76 3.41 15.34
CA ASN A 70 38.01 3.51 13.88
C ASN A 70 37.79 2.18 13.11
N ALA A 71 38.05 2.15 11.79
CA ALA A 71 37.60 1.09 10.87
C ALA A 71 38.68 0.51 9.92
N ARG A 72 38.45 -0.74 9.44
CA ARG A 72 39.10 -1.47 8.31
C ARG A 72 40.60 -1.84 8.47
N PRO A 73 41.23 -2.70 7.62
CA PRO A 73 40.83 -3.33 6.32
C PRO A 73 40.83 -4.90 6.35
N SER A 74 41.20 -5.66 5.29
CA SER A 74 40.38 -6.10 4.13
C SER A 74 41.05 -7.28 3.34
N VAL A 75 40.33 -7.89 2.36
CA VAL A 75 40.79 -8.73 1.19
C VAL A 75 41.04 -10.26 1.37
N ALA A 76 40.38 -11.07 0.50
CA ALA A 76 40.84 -12.29 -0.26
C ALA A 76 39.63 -13.25 -0.51
N VAL A 77 39.17 -13.69 -1.70
CA VAL A 77 39.64 -13.87 -3.11
C VAL A 77 40.18 -15.27 -3.48
N LYS A 78 39.37 -16.01 -4.25
CA LYS A 78 39.65 -17.11 -5.22
C LYS A 78 38.29 -17.48 -5.89
N ALA A 79 38.07 -17.69 -7.20
CA ALA A 79 38.87 -18.24 -8.32
C ALA A 79 39.12 -19.76 -8.20
N THR A 80 38.94 -20.62 -9.21
CA THR A 80 38.56 -20.47 -10.65
C THR A 80 37.47 -21.56 -10.99
N THR A 81 37.10 -22.12 -12.16
CA THR A 81 37.57 -22.24 -13.57
C THR A 81 36.37 -22.60 -14.48
N ALA A 82 36.44 -22.36 -15.80
CA ALA A 82 35.53 -22.92 -16.82
C ALA A 82 36.28 -23.30 -18.13
N PRO A 83 35.81 -24.28 -18.91
CA PRO A 83 36.11 -24.40 -20.35
C PRO A 83 34.81 -24.53 -21.21
N ALA A 84 34.63 -24.02 -22.43
CA ALA A 84 35.50 -23.47 -23.51
C ALA A 84 35.97 -24.45 -24.61
N LYS A 85 35.22 -24.48 -25.72
CA LYS A 85 35.68 -24.70 -27.13
C LYS A 85 34.48 -24.50 -28.11
N ILE A 86 34.61 -24.11 -29.38
CA ILE A 86 35.32 -23.04 -30.12
C ILE A 86 35.27 -23.41 -31.62
N LYS A 87 34.74 -22.50 -32.46
CA LYS A 87 35.15 -22.06 -33.83
C LYS A 87 34.03 -21.16 -34.39
N GLU A 88 34.25 -19.91 -34.85
CA GLU A 88 35.09 -19.41 -35.98
C GLU A 88 34.57 -19.93 -37.34
N ARG A 89 34.56 -19.18 -38.47
CA ARG A 89 35.34 -18.01 -38.96
C ARG A 89 34.56 -17.38 -40.16
N ASP A 90 34.56 -16.12 -40.65
CA ASP A 90 35.10 -14.73 -40.48
C ASP A 90 34.05 -13.80 -41.24
N GLU A 91 34.03 -12.47 -41.45
CA GLU A 91 34.66 -11.17 -41.05
C GLU A 91 33.65 -10.05 -41.52
N LYS A 92 33.82 -8.71 -41.71
CA LYS A 92 34.84 -7.62 -41.58
C LYS A 92 34.05 -6.28 -41.40
N SER A 93 34.51 -5.27 -40.63
CA SER A 93 35.19 -4.01 -41.05
C SER A 93 34.46 -3.09 -42.07
N ALA A 94 34.31 -1.77 -41.90
CA ALA A 94 34.53 -0.85 -40.75
C ALA A 94 33.81 0.52 -40.97
N LYS A 95 34.04 1.52 -40.09
CA LYS A 95 33.36 2.84 -40.04
C LYS A 95 34.16 4.01 -40.67
N THR A 96 33.41 5.12 -40.84
CA THR A 96 33.71 6.53 -41.19
C THR A 96 35.08 7.11 -40.77
N PRO A 97 35.53 8.17 -41.46
CA PRO A 97 35.49 9.52 -40.84
C PRO A 97 35.06 10.67 -41.79
N ASP A 98 34.94 11.87 -41.20
CA ASP A 98 34.38 13.12 -41.74
C ASP A 98 35.31 14.30 -41.27
N ILE A 99 35.29 15.59 -41.65
CA ILE A 99 34.53 16.53 -42.53
C ILE A 99 35.39 17.85 -42.59
N PRO A 100 35.10 19.01 -43.26
CA PRO A 100 34.25 19.42 -44.40
C PRO A 100 35.18 19.92 -45.57
N PRO A 101 35.09 21.10 -46.25
CA PRO A 101 33.98 22.03 -46.62
C PRO A 101 33.91 22.52 -48.10
N SER A 102 32.83 23.24 -48.40
CA SER A 102 32.67 24.30 -49.43
C SER A 102 32.67 23.95 -50.93
N GLY A 103 31.61 24.40 -51.64
CA GLY A 103 31.55 24.41 -53.11
C GLY A 103 30.12 24.46 -53.68
N VAL A 104 29.51 25.65 -53.79
CA VAL A 104 28.17 25.82 -54.38
C VAL A 104 28.26 26.02 -55.90
N ILE A 105 27.72 25.09 -56.70
CA ILE A 105 27.32 25.32 -58.10
C ILE A 105 25.97 24.64 -58.37
N LYS A 106 25.04 25.37 -59.00
CA LYS A 106 23.88 24.85 -59.74
C LYS A 106 23.99 25.33 -61.18
N TYR A 107 23.71 24.49 -62.18
CA TYR A 107 23.39 24.93 -63.56
C TYR A 107 22.51 23.86 -64.27
N PRO A 108 21.75 24.20 -65.34
CA PRO A 108 20.30 24.05 -65.21
C PRO A 108 19.58 23.37 -66.39
N GLU A 109 18.26 23.35 -66.23
CA GLU A 109 17.19 23.09 -67.20
C GLU A 109 17.41 23.72 -68.59
N VAL A 110 16.99 23.00 -69.65
CA VAL A 110 17.15 23.41 -71.06
C VAL A 110 15.79 23.72 -71.68
N ARG A 111 15.61 24.94 -72.20
CA ARG A 111 14.50 25.30 -73.09
C ARG A 111 14.99 26.09 -74.31
N ARG A 112 14.27 25.85 -75.42
CA ARG A 112 14.47 26.34 -76.80
C ARG A 112 14.76 27.85 -76.87
N GLU A 113 15.51 28.27 -77.89
CA GLU A 113 14.89 28.96 -79.04
C GLU A 113 15.76 28.94 -80.33
N GLN A 114 15.29 29.61 -81.38
CA GLN A 114 15.63 29.35 -82.79
C GLN A 114 16.73 30.28 -83.34
N LYS A 115 17.46 29.84 -84.38
CA LYS A 115 17.93 30.79 -85.40
C LYS A 115 18.00 30.21 -86.82
N ILE A 116 17.56 31.07 -87.74
CA ILE A 116 17.46 30.94 -89.20
C ILE A 116 18.82 30.68 -89.87
N ILE A 117 18.83 29.89 -90.96
CA ILE A 117 19.88 29.88 -91.99
C ILE A 117 19.20 30.17 -93.34
N ASN A 118 19.88 30.90 -94.23
CA ASN A 118 19.32 31.45 -95.47
C ASN A 118 19.58 30.57 -96.71
N LYS A 119 18.88 30.89 -97.80
CA LYS A 119 18.97 30.25 -99.13
C LYS A 119 20.40 30.17 -99.70
N ASN A 120 20.60 29.17 -100.57
CA ASN A 120 20.93 29.43 -101.98
C ASN A 120 20.29 28.36 -102.88
N GLU A 121 20.10 28.66 -104.16
CA GLU A 121 19.22 27.93 -105.08
C GLU A 121 20.01 27.19 -106.17
N THR A 122 19.46 26.05 -106.63
CA THR A 122 19.80 25.41 -107.91
C THR A 122 18.57 24.66 -108.41
N ASP A 123 18.08 25.02 -109.59
CA ASP A 123 16.85 24.46 -110.18
C ASP A 123 17.01 23.04 -110.70
N VAL A 124 15.91 22.27 -110.68
CA VAL A 124 15.77 20.97 -111.34
C VAL A 124 14.51 20.99 -112.22
N TYR A 125 14.70 20.76 -113.52
CA TYR A 125 13.70 20.99 -114.55
C TYR A 125 12.69 19.82 -114.68
N LEU A 126 11.39 20.12 -114.63
CA LEU A 126 10.29 19.15 -114.78
C LEU A 126 9.65 19.23 -116.19
N PRO A 127 9.43 18.10 -116.88
CA PRO A 127 8.81 18.08 -118.21
C PRO A 127 7.26 18.17 -118.18
N ASP A 128 6.67 18.46 -119.35
CA ASP A 128 5.27 18.84 -119.56
C ASP A 128 4.22 17.83 -119.01
N SER A 129 3.31 18.34 -118.18
CA SER A 129 2.20 17.60 -117.55
C SER A 129 1.22 16.97 -118.56
N ARG A 130 1.18 17.48 -119.80
CA ARG A 130 0.34 16.94 -120.89
C ARG A 130 0.73 15.53 -121.32
N ILE A 131 1.98 15.12 -121.11
CA ILE A 131 2.46 13.76 -121.42
C ILE A 131 2.01 12.78 -120.33
N LEU A 132 2.21 13.16 -119.06
CA LEU A 132 1.77 12.40 -117.88
C LEU A 132 0.26 12.09 -117.91
N GLY A 133 -0.57 13.07 -118.29
CA GLY A 133 -2.02 12.89 -118.42
C GLY A 133 -2.45 11.89 -119.50
N ARG A 134 -1.64 11.67 -120.56
CA ARG A 134 -1.91 10.64 -121.57
C ARG A 134 -1.44 9.27 -121.12
N TRP A 135 -0.26 9.19 -120.50
CA TRP A 135 0.30 7.95 -119.96
C TRP A 135 -0.61 7.35 -118.88
N LEU A 136 -1.02 8.15 -117.89
CA LEU A 136 -1.87 7.69 -116.79
C LEU A 136 -3.22 7.14 -117.28
N LYS A 137 -3.79 7.73 -118.34
CA LYS A 137 -5.06 7.27 -118.91
C LYS A 137 -4.95 5.92 -119.62
N SER A 138 -3.81 5.63 -120.25
CA SER A 138 -3.51 4.31 -120.82
C SER A 138 -3.30 3.26 -119.73
N VAL A 139 -2.57 3.60 -118.66
CA VAL A 139 -2.34 2.71 -117.51
C VAL A 139 -3.67 2.32 -116.84
N ILE A 140 -4.59 3.27 -116.64
CA ILE A 140 -5.92 3.03 -116.05
C ILE A 140 -6.79 2.09 -116.91
N GLN A 141 -6.59 2.01 -118.23
CA GLN A 141 -7.38 1.13 -119.11
C GLN A 141 -6.89 -0.33 -119.16
N HIS A 142 -5.75 -0.67 -118.55
CA HIS A 142 -5.16 -2.01 -118.60
C HIS A 142 -4.91 -2.67 -117.23
N ILE A 143 -5.15 -1.97 -116.12
CA ILE A 143 -5.04 -2.56 -114.77
C ILE A 143 -6.43 -3.02 -114.28
N SER A 144 -6.78 -4.27 -114.59
CA SER A 144 -7.89 -4.98 -113.96
C SER A 144 -7.51 -6.43 -113.63
N ALA A 145 -7.07 -6.61 -112.37
CA ALA A 145 -6.74 -7.87 -111.68
C ALA A 145 -5.51 -8.65 -112.19
N SER A 146 -4.50 -8.78 -111.33
CA SER A 146 -3.44 -9.80 -111.45
C SER A 146 -3.23 -10.57 -110.13
N PRO A 147 -2.68 -11.81 -110.13
CA PRO A 147 -2.57 -12.60 -108.91
C PRO A 147 -1.57 -12.09 -107.87
N SER A 148 -0.53 -11.35 -108.28
CA SER A 148 0.56 -10.91 -107.41
C SER A 148 0.13 -9.91 -106.34
N GLU A 149 -0.84 -9.05 -106.65
CA GLU A 149 -1.41 -8.09 -105.69
C GLU A 149 -2.02 -8.79 -104.47
N ARG A 150 -2.61 -9.99 -104.66
CA ARG A 150 -3.25 -10.74 -103.56
C ARG A 150 -2.24 -11.20 -102.52
N MET A 151 -1.07 -11.69 -102.96
CA MET A 151 0.00 -12.13 -102.04
C MET A 151 0.62 -10.96 -101.27
N ILE A 152 0.73 -9.79 -101.91
CA ILE A 152 1.20 -8.55 -101.27
C ILE A 152 0.16 -8.04 -100.26
N GLN A 153 -1.14 -8.07 -100.61
CA GLN A 153 -2.22 -7.75 -99.68
C GLN A 153 -2.26 -8.72 -98.49
N GLU A 154 -2.07 -10.02 -98.70
CA GLU A 154 -2.05 -11.04 -97.64
C GLU A 154 -0.87 -10.85 -96.68
N LEU A 155 0.33 -10.55 -97.19
CA LEU A 155 1.48 -10.17 -96.37
C LEU A 155 1.24 -8.87 -95.60
N TYR A 156 0.66 -7.86 -96.24
CA TYR A 156 0.34 -6.59 -95.58
C TYR A 156 -0.74 -6.73 -94.50
N LEU A 157 -1.76 -7.56 -94.72
CA LEU A 157 -2.78 -7.92 -93.74
C LEU A 157 -2.15 -8.67 -92.55
N LYS A 158 -1.32 -9.68 -92.82
CA LYS A 158 -0.60 -10.42 -91.77
C LYS A 158 0.29 -9.50 -90.93
N GLN A 159 1.07 -8.62 -91.58
CA GLN A 159 1.93 -7.65 -90.87
C GLN A 159 1.10 -6.64 -90.06
N LYS A 160 -0.05 -6.19 -90.59
CA LYS A 160 -0.99 -5.32 -89.89
C LYS A 160 -1.60 -6.01 -88.66
N ASP A 161 -1.94 -7.29 -88.74
CA ASP A 161 -2.48 -8.08 -87.63
C ASP A 161 -1.40 -8.45 -86.59
N GLU A 162 -0.15 -8.66 -87.00
CA GLU A 162 1.00 -8.78 -86.09
C GLU A 162 1.27 -7.45 -85.34
N ILE A 163 1.28 -6.31 -86.05
CA ILE A 163 1.39 -4.96 -85.45
C ILE A 163 0.22 -4.68 -84.50
N LYS A 164 -1.00 -5.10 -84.87
CA LYS A 164 -2.19 -5.00 -84.01
C LYS A 164 -2.01 -5.86 -82.74
N SER A 165 -1.66 -7.13 -82.87
CA SER A 165 -1.39 -8.02 -81.74
C SER A 165 -0.29 -7.48 -80.81
N MET A 166 0.76 -6.86 -81.36
CA MET A 166 1.82 -6.22 -80.58
C MET A 166 1.36 -4.95 -79.87
N ARG A 167 0.49 -4.14 -80.48
CA ARG A 167 -0.15 -2.98 -79.83
C ARG A 167 -1.10 -3.43 -78.71
N ASP A 168 -1.92 -4.44 -78.96
CA ASP A 168 -2.88 -4.97 -77.98
C ASP A 168 -2.14 -5.55 -76.75
N LYS A 169 -1.01 -6.25 -76.97
CA LYS A 169 -0.10 -6.71 -75.91
C LYS A 169 0.59 -5.58 -75.15
N LEU A 170 0.91 -4.46 -75.82
CA LEU A 170 1.46 -3.27 -75.16
C LEU A 170 0.43 -2.58 -74.28
N ALA A 171 -0.80 -2.40 -74.76
CA ALA A 171 -1.90 -1.87 -73.96
C ALA A 171 -2.16 -2.73 -72.72
N GLN A 172 -2.23 -4.07 -72.88
CA GLN A 172 -2.35 -4.99 -71.74
C GLN A 172 -1.19 -4.84 -70.74
N ARG A 173 0.06 -4.70 -71.21
CA ARG A 173 1.23 -4.45 -70.35
C ARG A 173 1.19 -3.10 -69.64
N GLU A 174 0.57 -2.09 -70.25
CA GLU A 174 0.37 -0.76 -69.65
C GLU A 174 -0.71 -0.82 -68.56
N ASP A 175 -1.84 -1.49 -68.81
CA ASP A 175 -2.89 -1.75 -67.81
C ASP A 175 -2.37 -2.58 -66.63
N GLU A 176 -1.62 -3.66 -66.88
CA GLU A 176 -0.92 -4.45 -65.84
C GLU A 176 0.01 -3.55 -64.99
N ASN A 177 0.72 -2.61 -65.62
CA ASN A 177 1.56 -1.63 -64.91
C ASN A 177 0.76 -0.62 -64.08
N VAL A 178 -0.43 -0.20 -64.55
CA VAL A 178 -1.32 0.68 -63.78
C VAL A 178 -1.87 -0.03 -62.55
N ILE A 179 -2.28 -1.30 -62.69
CA ILE A 179 -2.75 -2.16 -61.59
C ILE A 179 -1.64 -2.37 -60.55
N LEU A 180 -0.42 -2.72 -60.98
CA LEU A 180 0.73 -2.87 -60.08
C LEU A 180 1.04 -1.57 -59.32
N LYS A 181 1.09 -0.42 -60.02
CA LYS A 181 1.29 0.90 -59.40
C LYS A 181 0.17 1.30 -58.43
N ASN A 182 -1.03 0.75 -58.55
CA ASN A 182 -2.09 0.97 -57.57
C ASN A 182 -1.91 0.07 -56.33
N ASN A 183 -1.63 -1.22 -56.55
CA ASN A 183 -1.32 -2.17 -55.47
C ASN A 183 -0.13 -1.71 -54.61
N ASP A 184 0.91 -1.12 -55.20
CA ASP A 184 2.05 -0.59 -54.46
C ASP A 184 1.69 0.65 -53.61
N LYS A 185 0.79 1.53 -54.08
CA LYS A 185 0.27 2.64 -53.26
C LYS A 185 -0.53 2.13 -52.07
N GLU A 186 -1.36 1.11 -52.28
CA GLU A 186 -2.15 0.49 -51.21
C GLU A 186 -1.25 -0.21 -50.18
N ARG A 187 -0.21 -0.94 -50.65
CA ARG A 187 0.84 -1.51 -49.79
C ARG A 187 1.56 -0.44 -48.98
N HIS A 188 1.98 0.67 -49.60
CA HIS A 188 2.59 1.79 -48.88
C HIS A 188 1.64 2.43 -47.86
N LEU A 189 0.35 2.58 -48.18
CA LEU A 189 -0.66 3.10 -47.25
C LEU A 189 -0.86 2.15 -46.06
N ILE A 190 -0.92 0.84 -46.30
CA ILE A 190 -1.03 -0.20 -45.26
C ILE A 190 0.22 -0.18 -44.37
N MET A 191 1.43 -0.17 -44.95
CA MET A 191 2.68 -0.08 -44.17
C MET A 191 2.78 1.21 -43.34
N THR A 192 2.31 2.34 -43.89
CA THR A 192 2.26 3.62 -43.16
C THR A 192 1.26 3.58 -42.01
N LYS A 193 0.11 2.93 -42.18
CA LYS A 193 -0.85 2.69 -41.09
C LYS A 193 -0.28 1.73 -40.05
N LEU A 194 0.36 0.64 -40.48
CA LEU A 194 0.97 -0.36 -39.59
C LEU A 194 2.03 0.27 -38.69
N GLY A 195 2.96 1.06 -39.25
CA GLY A 195 3.99 1.74 -38.46
C GLY A 195 3.44 2.77 -37.47
N LYS A 196 2.34 3.47 -37.80
CA LYS A 196 1.63 4.34 -36.83
C LYS A 196 1.00 3.53 -35.71
N LEU A 197 0.27 2.47 -36.05
CA LEU A 197 -0.45 1.62 -35.09
C LEU A 197 0.54 0.85 -34.17
N GLU A 198 1.71 0.47 -34.68
CA GLU A 198 2.81 -0.08 -33.90
C GLU A 198 3.44 0.97 -32.97
N ALA A 199 3.64 2.21 -33.42
CA ALA A 199 4.12 3.31 -32.58
C ALA A 199 3.13 3.66 -31.46
N GLU A 200 1.84 3.73 -31.76
CA GLU A 200 0.74 3.93 -30.79
C GLU A 200 0.67 2.79 -29.76
N ASN A 201 0.74 1.53 -30.21
CA ASN A 201 0.82 0.36 -29.34
C ASN A 201 2.09 0.38 -28.46
N GLY A 202 3.22 0.85 -29.01
CA GLY A 202 4.44 1.10 -28.27
C GLY A 202 4.31 2.19 -27.20
N GLN A 203 3.57 3.27 -27.46
CA GLN A 203 3.25 4.29 -26.46
C GLN A 203 2.32 3.74 -25.37
N TRP A 204 1.24 3.04 -25.75
CA TRP A 204 0.31 2.41 -24.80
C TRP A 204 0.99 1.41 -23.88
N LYS A 205 1.93 0.61 -24.39
CA LYS A 205 2.75 -0.32 -23.58
C LYS A 205 3.62 0.42 -22.56
N ARG A 206 4.30 1.51 -22.95
CA ARG A 206 5.09 2.34 -22.02
C ARG A 206 4.20 2.97 -20.94
N LEU A 207 3.10 3.62 -21.33
CA LEU A 207 2.15 4.24 -20.41
C LEU A 207 1.58 3.22 -19.41
N THR A 208 1.26 2.01 -19.87
CA THR A 208 0.77 0.93 -19.00
C THR A 208 1.85 0.44 -18.03
N GLN A 209 3.11 0.31 -18.48
CA GLN A 209 4.24 -0.06 -17.61
C GLN A 209 4.55 1.03 -16.57
N GLU A 210 4.48 2.30 -16.95
CA GLU A 210 4.69 3.44 -16.06
C GLU A 210 3.55 3.58 -15.05
N MET A 211 2.29 3.42 -15.47
CA MET A 211 1.14 3.33 -14.59
C MET A 211 1.30 2.19 -13.56
N GLN A 212 1.70 1.00 -14.00
CA GLN A 212 1.97 -0.15 -13.11
C GLN A 212 3.14 0.11 -12.14
N LYS A 213 4.21 0.79 -12.59
CA LYS A 213 5.34 1.20 -11.74
C LYS A 213 4.88 2.19 -10.67
N ASN A 214 4.12 3.21 -11.05
CA ASN A 214 3.63 4.25 -10.16
C ASN A 214 2.61 3.69 -9.15
N LEU A 215 1.74 2.76 -9.56
CA LEU A 215 0.85 2.02 -8.66
C LEU A 215 1.61 1.14 -7.65
N LYS A 216 2.73 0.52 -8.05
CA LYS A 216 3.61 -0.22 -7.12
C LYS A 216 4.26 0.71 -6.11
N LEU A 217 4.82 1.83 -6.56
CA LEU A 217 5.45 2.84 -5.69
C LEU A 217 4.44 3.51 -4.73
N ALA A 218 3.20 3.73 -5.17
CA ALA A 218 2.14 4.26 -4.32
C ALA A 218 1.65 3.25 -3.25
N LYS A 219 1.75 1.94 -3.53
CA LYS A 219 1.41 0.88 -2.56
C LYS A 219 2.55 0.59 -1.59
N TYR A 220 3.79 0.63 -2.08
CA TYR A 220 5.01 0.41 -1.31
C TYR A 220 6.03 1.50 -1.69
N PRO A 221 6.00 2.67 -1.03
CA PRO A 221 7.04 3.67 -1.22
C PRO A 221 8.41 3.07 -0.82
N PRO A 222 9.51 3.48 -1.47
CA PRO A 222 10.85 3.09 -1.03
C PRO A 222 11.09 3.60 0.39
N LEU A 223 11.89 2.86 1.17
CA LEU A 223 12.30 3.28 2.50
C LEU A 223 13.02 4.65 2.40
N PRO A 224 12.75 5.61 3.30
CA PRO A 224 13.46 6.89 3.28
C PRO A 224 14.96 6.74 3.51
N THR A 225 15.73 7.78 3.13
CA THR A 225 17.20 7.75 3.13
C THR A 225 17.86 8.80 4.02
N SER A 226 17.10 9.80 4.50
CA SER A 226 17.53 10.73 5.56
C SER A 226 17.27 10.13 6.94
N GLU A 227 18.14 10.44 7.92
CA GLU A 227 17.89 10.04 9.33
C GLU A 227 16.59 10.66 9.87
N GLN A 228 16.23 11.87 9.45
CA GLN A 228 14.98 12.53 9.86
C GLN A 228 13.78 11.77 9.28
N ASP A 229 13.72 11.58 7.97
CA ASP A 229 12.62 10.87 7.30
C ASP A 229 12.47 9.43 7.82
N LEU A 230 13.59 8.78 8.21
CA LEU A 230 13.59 7.46 8.85
C LEU A 230 13.05 7.49 10.28
N ALA A 231 13.31 8.55 11.05
CA ALA A 231 12.72 8.75 12.38
C ALA A 231 11.22 9.01 12.30
N ASP A 232 10.77 9.85 11.36
CA ASP A 232 9.34 10.11 11.10
C ASP A 232 8.63 8.82 10.62
N PHE A 233 9.27 8.04 9.75
CA PHE A 233 8.78 6.72 9.32
C PHE A 233 8.69 5.72 10.48
N ALA A 234 9.70 5.69 11.38
CA ALA A 234 9.68 4.83 12.56
C ALA A 234 8.58 5.24 13.57
N ALA A 235 8.31 6.53 13.75
CA ALA A 235 7.17 7.02 14.54
C ALA A 235 5.83 6.58 13.93
N GLY A 236 5.70 6.65 12.59
CA GLY A 236 4.54 6.10 11.87
C GLY A 236 4.40 4.59 12.02
N MET A 237 5.51 3.84 12.05
CA MET A 237 5.50 2.40 12.34
C MET A 237 5.04 2.10 13.77
N ALA A 238 5.48 2.87 14.77
CA ALA A 238 5.06 2.69 16.16
C ALA A 238 3.53 2.85 16.31
N MET A 239 2.96 3.95 15.80
CA MET A 239 1.50 4.12 15.75
C MET A 239 0.80 2.98 14.99
N GLY A 240 1.46 2.43 13.97
CA GLY A 240 0.99 1.25 13.24
C GLY A 240 0.90 -0.03 14.09
N VAL A 241 1.80 -0.21 15.07
CA VAL A 241 1.75 -1.31 16.05
C VAL A 241 0.59 -1.11 17.00
N ASP A 242 0.44 0.07 17.59
CA ASP A 242 -0.67 0.41 18.51
C ASP A 242 -2.04 0.18 17.83
N ILE A 243 -2.15 0.57 16.55
CA ILE A 243 -3.34 0.33 15.73
C ILE A 243 -3.58 -1.17 15.49
N VAL A 244 -2.54 -1.97 15.26
CA VAL A 244 -2.68 -3.42 15.07
C VAL A 244 -3.16 -4.08 16.36
N GLU A 245 -2.58 -3.74 17.52
CA GLU A 245 -3.00 -4.26 18.82
C GLU A 245 -4.46 -3.90 19.12
N LEU A 246 -4.85 -2.63 18.93
CA LEU A 246 -6.24 -2.17 19.11
C LEU A 246 -7.24 -2.93 18.21
N LEU A 247 -6.84 -3.30 16.99
CA LEU A 247 -7.67 -4.09 16.08
C LEU A 247 -7.72 -5.58 16.46
N GLU A 248 -6.69 -6.09 17.14
CA GLU A 248 -6.62 -7.48 17.61
C GLU A 248 -7.40 -7.68 18.91
N GLN A 249 -7.26 -6.78 19.90
CA GLN A 249 -8.13 -6.71 21.09
C GLN A 249 -9.62 -6.61 20.69
N ARG A 250 -9.95 -5.81 19.66
CA ARG A 250 -11.32 -5.71 19.13
C ARG A 250 -11.79 -7.00 18.45
N ASN A 251 -10.90 -7.70 17.73
CA ASN A 251 -11.19 -8.98 17.12
C ASN A 251 -11.47 -10.08 18.17
N GLU A 252 -10.71 -10.11 19.27
CA GLU A 252 -10.94 -11.01 20.41
C GLU A 252 -12.29 -10.75 21.09
N GLN A 253 -12.69 -9.48 21.20
CA GLN A 253 -14.05 -9.09 21.63
C GLN A 253 -15.14 -9.42 20.60
N GLY A 254 -14.79 -9.96 19.42
CA GLY A 254 -15.71 -10.32 18.33
C GLY A 254 -16.07 -9.17 17.38
N VAL A 255 -15.45 -8.00 17.51
CA VAL A 255 -15.68 -6.83 16.66
C VAL A 255 -14.80 -6.89 15.42
N GLN A 256 -15.32 -7.53 14.37
CA GLN A 256 -14.65 -7.57 13.07
C GLN A 256 -14.53 -6.18 12.43
N ILE A 257 -13.33 -5.88 11.91
CA ILE A 257 -12.97 -4.63 11.23
C ILE A 257 -12.10 -4.96 10.01
N ASP A 258 -12.48 -4.48 8.83
CA ASP A 258 -11.65 -4.57 7.63
C ASP A 258 -10.44 -3.62 7.76
N ARG A 259 -9.24 -4.19 7.94
CA ARG A 259 -7.98 -3.44 8.08
C ARG A 259 -7.70 -2.53 6.87
N LYS A 260 -8.18 -2.85 5.66
CA LYS A 260 -7.99 -2.03 4.45
C LYS A 260 -8.86 -0.78 4.50
N LEU A 261 -10.14 -0.92 4.89
CA LEU A 261 -11.06 0.21 5.03
C LEU A 261 -10.65 1.11 6.20
N PHE A 262 -10.17 0.53 7.31
CA PHE A 262 -9.66 1.27 8.46
C PHE A 262 -8.40 2.08 8.08
N LEU A 263 -7.42 1.45 7.42
CA LEU A 263 -6.23 2.13 6.90
C LEU A 263 -6.58 3.22 5.88
N ALA A 264 -7.59 3.02 5.04
CA ALA A 264 -8.03 4.04 4.08
C ALA A 264 -8.56 5.30 4.80
N GLY A 265 -9.34 5.15 5.87
CA GLY A 265 -9.81 6.29 6.68
C GLY A 265 -8.68 7.03 7.39
N ILE A 266 -7.67 6.31 7.91
CA ILE A 266 -6.46 6.93 8.47
C ILE A 266 -5.69 7.70 7.38
N THR A 267 -5.50 7.07 6.22
CA THR A 267 -4.76 7.67 5.09
C THR A 267 -5.45 8.92 4.54
N GLU A 268 -6.78 8.93 4.49
CA GLU A 268 -7.60 10.09 4.13
C GLU A 268 -7.40 11.23 5.17
N THR A 269 -7.53 10.92 6.45
CA THR A 269 -7.32 11.87 7.57
C THR A 269 -5.92 12.51 7.53
N LEU A 270 -4.87 11.71 7.31
CA LEU A 270 -3.47 12.18 7.24
C LEU A 270 -3.18 13.12 6.07
N ARG A 271 -4.05 13.17 5.05
CA ARG A 271 -3.95 14.11 3.92
C ARG A 271 -4.80 15.37 4.10
N GLY A 272 -5.56 15.46 5.19
CA GLY A 272 -6.62 16.47 5.34
C GLY A 272 -7.80 16.27 4.38
N GLU A 273 -7.90 15.09 3.73
CA GLU A 273 -9.06 14.73 2.90
C GLU A 273 -10.26 14.41 3.82
N ARG A 274 -11.48 14.70 3.35
CA ARG A 274 -12.71 14.29 4.03
C ARG A 274 -13.86 14.08 3.03
N ARG A 275 -14.16 12.82 2.71
CA ARG A 275 -15.19 12.43 1.74
C ARG A 275 -16.56 12.14 2.39
N LEU A 276 -16.60 11.93 3.70
CA LEU A 276 -17.85 11.84 4.48
C LEU A 276 -18.27 13.23 4.98
N SER A 277 -19.56 13.57 4.82
CA SER A 277 -20.17 14.73 5.49
C SER A 277 -20.06 14.61 7.02
N GLN A 278 -20.25 15.71 7.75
CA GLN A 278 -20.22 15.70 9.23
C GLN A 278 -21.24 14.68 9.78
N GLU A 279 -22.48 14.76 9.33
CA GLU A 279 -23.58 13.87 9.72
C GLU A 279 -23.28 12.39 9.41
N ALA A 280 -22.80 12.07 8.20
CA ALA A 280 -22.47 10.69 7.82
C ALA A 280 -21.29 10.14 8.64
N PHE A 281 -20.28 10.96 8.90
CA PHE A 281 -19.15 10.59 9.76
C PHE A 281 -19.61 10.29 11.20
N GLU A 282 -20.40 11.18 11.80
CA GLU A 282 -20.94 11.00 13.15
C GLU A 282 -21.83 9.76 13.24
N GLN A 283 -22.74 9.55 12.29
CA GLN A 283 -23.63 8.39 12.24
C GLN A 283 -22.84 7.08 12.14
N HIS A 284 -21.83 7.02 11.28
CA HIS A 284 -20.99 5.82 11.13
C HIS A 284 -20.07 5.60 12.34
N LEU A 285 -19.52 6.65 12.94
CA LEU A 285 -18.69 6.56 14.15
C LEU A 285 -19.52 6.11 15.37
N ALA A 286 -20.71 6.67 15.58
CA ALA A 286 -21.64 6.24 16.62
C ALA A 286 -22.00 4.74 16.45
N ARG A 287 -22.27 4.30 15.22
CA ARG A 287 -22.55 2.89 14.92
C ARG A 287 -21.34 1.98 15.12
N ALA A 288 -20.12 2.47 14.88
CA ALA A 288 -18.89 1.73 15.17
C ALA A 288 -18.69 1.57 16.69
N ASN A 289 -18.85 2.65 17.46
CA ASN A 289 -18.74 2.65 18.91
C ASN A 289 -19.82 1.78 19.57
N GLN A 290 -21.05 1.77 19.04
CA GLN A 290 -22.12 0.87 19.49
C GLN A 290 -21.73 -0.61 19.33
N ARG A 291 -21.18 -1.02 18.18
CA ARG A 291 -20.71 -2.41 17.99
C ARG A 291 -19.69 -2.84 19.04
N VAL A 292 -18.79 -1.94 19.44
CA VAL A 292 -17.80 -2.19 20.50
C VAL A 292 -18.49 -2.29 21.87
N SER A 293 -19.40 -1.36 22.19
CA SER A 293 -20.17 -1.39 23.44
C SER A 293 -20.98 -2.68 23.60
N ASP A 294 -21.67 -3.13 22.55
CA ASP A 294 -22.51 -4.31 22.57
C ASP A 294 -21.69 -5.62 22.59
N ALA A 295 -20.50 -5.62 21.98
CA ALA A 295 -19.52 -6.69 22.11
C ALA A 295 -18.98 -6.80 23.55
N ILE A 296 -18.58 -5.69 24.17
CA ILE A 296 -18.10 -5.67 25.56
C ILE A 296 -19.20 -6.18 26.52
N LYS A 297 -20.45 -5.69 26.39
CA LYS A 297 -21.59 -6.19 27.18
C LYS A 297 -21.79 -7.70 27.03
N LYS A 298 -21.70 -8.22 25.80
CA LYS A 298 -21.82 -9.66 25.52
C LYS A 298 -20.69 -10.45 26.18
N THR A 299 -19.44 -9.98 26.10
CA THR A 299 -18.29 -10.61 26.74
C THR A 299 -18.40 -10.61 28.26
N MET A 300 -18.80 -9.49 28.87
CA MET A 300 -19.02 -9.41 30.32
C MET A 300 -20.15 -10.33 30.79
N LYS A 301 -21.28 -10.40 30.06
CA LYS A 301 -22.37 -11.34 30.38
C LYS A 301 -21.95 -12.81 30.20
N ASN A 302 -21.14 -13.12 29.19
CA ASN A 302 -20.58 -14.46 29.02
C ASN A 302 -19.60 -14.82 30.16
N LYS A 303 -18.84 -13.85 30.67
CA LYS A 303 -18.00 -14.02 31.87
C LYS A 303 -18.86 -14.27 33.10
N GLU A 304 -19.86 -13.42 33.36
CA GLU A 304 -20.80 -13.57 34.49
C GLU A 304 -21.43 -14.97 34.54
N VAL A 305 -21.96 -15.48 33.42
CA VAL A 305 -22.57 -16.83 33.35
C VAL A 305 -21.55 -17.93 33.68
N ARG A 306 -20.33 -17.83 33.12
CA ARG A 306 -19.24 -18.77 33.37
C ARG A 306 -18.77 -18.73 34.83
N ASP A 307 -18.67 -17.53 35.40
CA ASP A 307 -18.25 -17.31 36.79
C ASP A 307 -19.29 -17.85 37.78
N GLN A 308 -20.60 -17.68 37.48
CA GLN A 308 -21.70 -18.26 38.24
C GLN A 308 -21.70 -19.79 38.18
N GLU A 309 -21.48 -20.39 37.01
CA GLU A 309 -21.37 -21.85 36.85
C GLU A 309 -20.15 -22.42 37.60
N TRP A 310 -18.98 -21.77 37.47
CA TRP A 310 -17.76 -22.15 38.16
C TRP A 310 -17.93 -22.08 39.68
N LEU A 311 -18.51 -21.00 40.21
CA LEU A 311 -18.81 -20.83 41.64
C LEU A 311 -19.79 -21.90 42.14
N HIS A 312 -20.86 -22.18 41.38
CA HIS A 312 -21.84 -23.20 41.73
C HIS A 312 -21.20 -24.60 41.81
N ASN A 313 -20.25 -24.89 40.94
CA ASN A 313 -19.48 -26.14 40.96
C ASN A 313 -18.44 -26.17 42.10
N PHE A 314 -17.78 -25.06 42.44
CA PHE A 314 -16.87 -24.95 43.58
C PHE A 314 -17.59 -25.16 44.93
N ILE A 315 -18.77 -24.55 45.10
CA ILE A 315 -19.60 -24.69 46.31
C ILE A 315 -20.08 -26.13 46.52
N LYS A 316 -20.26 -26.91 45.43
CA LYS A 316 -20.63 -28.33 45.48
C LYS A 316 -19.48 -29.28 45.85
N GLN A 317 -18.22 -28.83 45.87
CA GLN A 317 -17.08 -29.69 46.19
C GLN A 317 -17.04 -30.05 47.67
N GLU A 318 -16.60 -31.26 47.98
CA GLU A 318 -16.49 -31.73 49.36
C GLU A 318 -15.54 -30.85 50.19
N ASN A 319 -15.92 -30.59 51.44
CA ASN A 319 -15.19 -29.75 52.39
C ASN A 319 -15.06 -28.26 51.98
N THR A 320 -15.82 -27.79 50.98
CA THR A 320 -16.01 -26.35 50.75
C THR A 320 -16.88 -25.75 51.86
N LEU A 321 -16.42 -24.62 52.41
CA LEU A 321 -17.02 -23.88 53.53
C LEU A 321 -17.34 -22.45 53.09
N ALA A 322 -18.41 -21.86 53.61
CA ALA A 322 -18.66 -20.43 53.45
C ALA A 322 -17.78 -19.61 54.41
N ALA A 323 -17.25 -18.50 53.92
CA ALA A 323 -16.57 -17.47 54.73
C ALA A 323 -17.41 -16.19 54.88
N GLY A 324 -18.48 -16.05 54.10
CA GLY A 324 -19.41 -14.91 54.13
C GLY A 324 -20.43 -15.02 53.00
N ASN A 325 -20.94 -13.88 52.52
CA ASN A 325 -21.78 -13.77 51.33
C ASN A 325 -20.94 -13.58 50.05
N GLU A 326 -19.68 -13.18 50.23
CA GLU A 326 -18.69 -12.80 49.23
C GLU A 326 -17.66 -13.91 48.93
N ALA A 327 -17.45 -14.88 49.83
CA ALA A 327 -16.38 -15.87 49.70
C ALA A 327 -16.72 -17.27 50.23
N TRP A 328 -16.20 -18.29 49.53
CA TRP A 328 -16.20 -19.70 49.90
C TRP A 328 -14.78 -20.25 49.78
N PHE A 329 -14.44 -21.26 50.58
CA PHE A 329 -13.08 -21.79 50.61
C PHE A 329 -13.02 -23.29 50.94
N ARG A 330 -11.97 -23.96 50.49
CA ARG A 330 -11.60 -25.31 50.91
C ARG A 330 -10.18 -25.30 51.45
N VAL A 331 -9.97 -25.92 52.60
CA VAL A 331 -8.64 -26.04 53.22
C VAL A 331 -7.80 -27.02 52.40
N ILE A 332 -6.66 -26.57 51.89
CA ILE A 332 -5.67 -27.43 51.22
C ILE A 332 -4.74 -28.03 52.27
N HIS A 333 -4.27 -27.18 53.20
CA HIS A 333 -3.39 -27.57 54.29
C HIS A 333 -3.78 -26.84 55.57
N THR A 334 -4.04 -27.58 56.65
CA THR A 334 -4.23 -27.01 57.99
C THR A 334 -2.85 -26.84 58.64
N GLY A 335 -2.50 -25.60 58.98
CA GLY A 335 -1.27 -25.25 59.65
C GLY A 335 -1.15 -25.83 61.07
N ASN A 336 0.08 -26.16 61.46
CA ASN A 336 0.39 -26.83 62.73
C ASN A 336 0.21 -25.91 63.96
N GLU A 337 0.41 -24.61 63.81
CA GLU A 337 0.28 -23.62 64.88
C GLU A 337 -1.06 -22.87 64.77
N VAL A 338 -1.79 -22.73 65.88
CA VAL A 338 -3.03 -21.93 65.94
C VAL A 338 -2.68 -20.44 65.89
N LEU A 339 -3.57 -19.60 65.36
CA LEU A 339 -3.39 -18.14 65.42
C LEU A 339 -3.45 -17.65 66.88
N PRO A 340 -2.64 -16.64 67.29
CA PRO A 340 -2.73 -16.06 68.62
C PRO A 340 -4.09 -15.38 68.89
N ASP A 341 -4.61 -15.54 70.10
CA ASP A 341 -5.93 -14.99 70.51
C ASP A 341 -5.98 -13.45 70.56
N ASN A 342 -4.82 -12.76 70.58
CA ASN A 342 -4.75 -11.30 70.65
C ASN A 342 -4.82 -10.66 69.24
N GLU A 343 -6.04 -10.60 68.68
CA GLU A 343 -6.28 -10.16 67.30
C GLU A 343 -5.85 -8.70 67.02
N SER A 344 -5.88 -7.82 68.03
CA SER A 344 -5.57 -6.38 67.88
C SER A 344 -4.07 -6.04 67.97
N ALA A 345 -3.25 -6.98 68.47
CA ALA A 345 -1.79 -6.84 68.56
C ALA A 345 -1.03 -7.75 67.59
N THR A 346 -1.66 -8.80 67.07
CA THR A 346 -1.03 -9.75 66.17
C THR A 346 -1.14 -9.28 64.72
N GLU A 347 0.00 -8.91 64.12
CA GLU A 347 0.15 -8.79 62.67
C GLU A 347 0.29 -10.17 62.03
N LEU A 348 -0.29 -10.33 60.85
CA LEU A 348 -0.38 -11.59 60.13
C LEU A 348 -0.12 -11.35 58.64
N THR A 349 0.87 -12.06 58.09
CA THR A 349 1.25 -11.96 56.68
C THR A 349 0.48 -12.98 55.85
N LEU A 350 -0.20 -12.53 54.80
CA LEU A 350 -0.92 -13.36 53.83
C LEU A 350 -0.25 -13.24 52.45
N SER A 351 0.11 -14.39 51.86
CA SER A 351 0.47 -14.46 50.44
C SER A 351 -0.71 -15.00 49.63
N PHE A 352 -0.94 -14.42 48.45
CA PHE A 352 -2.08 -14.70 47.59
C PHE A 352 -1.64 -15.08 46.18
N ILE A 353 -2.43 -15.96 45.54
CA ILE A 353 -2.37 -16.18 44.10
C ILE A 353 -3.78 -16.00 43.55
N ARG A 354 -4.02 -14.95 42.76
CA ARG A 354 -5.33 -14.59 42.20
C ARG A 354 -5.43 -15.02 40.73
N ARG A 355 -6.52 -15.70 40.37
CA ARG A 355 -6.82 -16.12 38.99
C ARG A 355 -8.26 -15.82 38.62
N LEU A 356 -8.52 -15.63 37.32
CA LEU A 356 -9.87 -15.74 36.77
C LEU A 356 -10.35 -17.20 36.79
N THR A 357 -11.65 -17.42 36.62
CA THR A 357 -12.28 -18.76 36.57
C THR A 357 -11.79 -19.65 35.41
N ASP A 358 -11.26 -19.04 34.35
CA ASP A 358 -10.59 -19.73 33.22
C ASP A 358 -9.11 -20.07 33.50
N GLY A 359 -8.59 -19.73 34.69
CA GLY A 359 -7.23 -20.01 35.12
C GLY A 359 -6.21 -18.90 34.81
N THR A 360 -6.60 -17.85 34.10
CA THR A 360 -5.72 -16.70 33.80
C THR A 360 -5.18 -16.08 35.09
N LEU A 361 -3.86 -15.93 35.20
CA LEU A 361 -3.20 -15.35 36.39
C LEU A 361 -3.39 -13.82 36.42
N ILE A 362 -3.85 -13.31 37.57
CA ILE A 362 -4.05 -11.88 37.81
C ILE A 362 -2.90 -11.31 38.64
N ALA A 363 -2.58 -11.99 39.75
CA ALA A 363 -1.52 -11.59 40.68
C ALA A 363 -0.96 -12.81 41.42
N ASP A 364 0.32 -12.75 41.81
CA ASP A 364 0.99 -13.80 42.56
C ASP A 364 1.99 -13.16 43.55
N SER A 365 1.76 -13.35 44.85
CA SER A 365 2.62 -12.84 45.93
C SER A 365 3.99 -13.51 45.96
N ASP A 366 4.07 -14.80 45.59
CA ASP A 366 5.33 -15.55 45.63
C ASP A 366 6.24 -15.14 44.45
N LEU A 367 5.67 -14.62 43.34
CA LEU A 367 6.42 -14.00 42.22
C LEU A 367 6.73 -12.51 42.41
N SER A 368 5.80 -11.74 42.98
CA SER A 368 5.93 -10.27 43.10
C SER A 368 6.61 -9.80 44.40
N GLY A 369 6.67 -10.67 45.41
CA GLY A 369 7.06 -10.29 46.78
C GLY A 369 6.01 -9.45 47.52
N LEU A 370 4.87 -9.12 46.89
CA LEU A 370 3.82 -8.32 47.49
C LEU A 370 2.89 -9.19 48.34
N VAL A 371 2.96 -9.01 49.66
CA VAL A 371 2.12 -9.70 50.65
C VAL A 371 1.24 -8.70 51.39
N LEU A 372 0.07 -9.15 51.84
CA LEU A 372 -0.76 -8.37 52.77
C LEU A 372 -0.27 -8.64 54.18
N GLN A 373 0.34 -7.65 54.82
CA GLN A 373 0.68 -7.68 56.25
C GLN A 373 -0.26 -6.73 56.97
N GLU A 374 -1.21 -7.28 57.72
CA GLU A 374 -2.21 -6.53 58.48
C GLU A 374 -2.46 -7.20 59.83
N LYS A 375 -3.04 -6.45 60.77
CA LYS A 375 -3.48 -7.01 62.04
C LYS A 375 -4.70 -7.91 61.84
N ILE A 376 -4.81 -8.97 62.65
CA ILE A 376 -5.96 -9.87 62.59
C ILE A 376 -7.27 -9.10 62.85
N SER A 377 -7.27 -8.02 63.62
CA SER A 377 -8.44 -7.15 63.82
C SER A 377 -8.91 -6.41 62.56
N GLU A 378 -7.98 -5.94 61.71
CA GLU A 378 -8.26 -5.09 60.54
C GLU A 378 -8.55 -5.88 59.25
N LEU A 379 -8.19 -7.18 59.22
CA LEU A 379 -8.53 -8.05 58.09
C LEU A 379 -10.05 -8.13 57.87
N PRO A 380 -10.54 -8.12 56.61
CA PRO A 380 -11.94 -8.34 56.27
C PRO A 380 -12.54 -9.58 56.96
N THR A 381 -13.79 -9.49 57.42
CA THR A 381 -14.43 -10.55 58.23
C THR A 381 -14.38 -11.93 57.58
N TRP A 382 -14.63 -12.03 56.28
CA TRP A 382 -14.50 -13.30 55.55
C TRP A 382 -13.06 -13.86 55.59
N LEU A 383 -12.07 -13.01 55.42
CA LEU A 383 -10.65 -13.39 55.40
C LEU A 383 -10.17 -13.83 56.79
N ARG A 384 -10.71 -13.22 57.86
CA ARG A 384 -10.50 -13.67 59.25
C ARG A 384 -11.05 -15.07 59.50
N VAL A 385 -12.23 -15.40 58.94
CA VAL A 385 -12.82 -16.75 59.02
C VAL A 385 -11.91 -17.77 58.33
N VAL A 386 -11.43 -17.47 57.13
CA VAL A 386 -10.49 -18.35 56.40
C VAL A 386 -9.19 -18.53 57.19
N ALA A 387 -8.53 -17.44 57.59
CA ALA A 387 -7.25 -17.47 58.30
C ALA A 387 -7.32 -18.28 59.61
N LYS A 388 -8.37 -18.08 60.43
CA LYS A 388 -8.60 -18.86 61.65
C LYS A 388 -8.83 -20.35 61.37
N LYS A 389 -9.46 -20.71 60.24
CA LYS A 389 -9.71 -22.10 59.87
C LYS A 389 -8.48 -22.81 59.33
N ILE A 390 -7.66 -22.15 58.51
CA ILE A 390 -6.42 -22.75 57.95
C ILE A 390 -5.24 -22.69 58.93
N ARG A 391 -5.22 -21.73 59.84
CA ARG A 391 -4.17 -21.51 60.85
C ARG A 391 -2.80 -21.12 60.26
N LEU A 392 -1.79 -20.98 61.13
CA LEU A 392 -0.47 -20.44 60.78
C LEU A 392 0.36 -21.46 59.99
N ASN A 393 0.92 -21.01 58.86
CA ASN A 393 1.49 -21.84 57.79
C ASN A 393 0.46 -22.71 57.04
N GLY A 394 -0.84 -22.48 57.25
CA GLY A 394 -1.93 -23.12 56.51
C GLY A 394 -2.18 -22.50 55.14
N GLU A 395 -2.93 -23.22 54.30
CA GLU A 395 -3.23 -22.85 52.91
C GLU A 395 -4.67 -23.25 52.52
N ALA A 396 -5.36 -22.38 51.78
CA ALA A 396 -6.70 -22.64 51.23
C ALA A 396 -6.82 -22.24 49.75
N GLU A 397 -7.76 -22.91 49.08
CA GLU A 397 -8.35 -22.50 47.80
C GLU A 397 -9.66 -21.74 48.08
N LEU A 398 -9.98 -20.71 47.30
CA LEU A 398 -11.16 -19.89 47.49
C LEU A 398 -11.85 -19.55 46.16
N ALA A 399 -13.17 -19.45 46.23
CA ALA A 399 -14.00 -18.74 45.28
C ALA A 399 -14.44 -17.41 45.92
N VAL A 400 -14.03 -16.29 45.34
CA VAL A 400 -14.32 -14.93 45.85
C VAL A 400 -15.12 -14.17 44.80
N LYS A 401 -16.30 -13.67 45.17
CA LYS A 401 -17.06 -12.72 44.34
C LYS A 401 -16.37 -11.37 44.34
N VAL A 402 -16.24 -10.77 43.17
CA VAL A 402 -15.62 -9.44 43.02
C VAL A 402 -16.49 -8.48 42.20
N ASN A 403 -16.28 -7.19 42.42
CA ASN A 403 -16.81 -6.12 41.57
C ASN A 403 -16.08 -6.07 40.21
N GLU A 404 -16.37 -5.05 39.39
CA GLU A 404 -15.72 -4.86 38.08
C GLU A 404 -14.24 -4.46 38.13
N TYR A 405 -13.73 -4.07 39.31
CA TYR A 405 -12.33 -3.70 39.55
C TYR A 405 -11.51 -4.84 40.19
N GLY A 406 -12.15 -5.96 40.57
CA GLY A 406 -11.50 -7.07 41.27
C GLY A 406 -11.47 -6.94 42.80
N ASP A 407 -12.27 -6.06 43.40
CA ASP A 407 -12.42 -5.96 44.86
C ASP A 407 -13.48 -6.96 45.38
N PRO A 408 -13.24 -7.70 46.47
CA PRO A 408 -14.23 -8.59 47.07
C PRO A 408 -15.54 -7.89 47.46
N ALA A 409 -16.68 -8.43 47.02
CA ALA A 409 -18.00 -7.84 47.26
C ALA A 409 -19.12 -8.88 47.33
N GLU A 410 -20.04 -8.75 48.31
CA GLU A 410 -21.19 -9.66 48.47
C GLU A 410 -22.09 -9.73 47.22
N ARG A 411 -22.22 -8.58 46.54
CA ARG A 411 -22.95 -8.37 45.28
C ARG A 411 -22.00 -8.27 44.07
N GLY A 412 -20.82 -8.91 44.15
CA GLY A 412 -19.93 -9.06 43.01
C GLY A 412 -20.56 -9.92 41.91
N ASN A 413 -20.51 -9.44 40.67
CA ASN A 413 -21.06 -10.11 39.50
C ASN A 413 -20.06 -11.08 38.84
N TYR A 414 -18.77 -10.96 39.21
CA TYR A 414 -17.70 -11.82 38.73
C TYR A 414 -17.13 -12.64 39.87
N VAL A 415 -16.39 -13.69 39.53
CA VAL A 415 -15.74 -14.57 40.51
C VAL A 415 -14.26 -14.69 40.16
N GLU A 416 -13.43 -14.67 41.19
CA GLU A 416 -12.02 -15.02 41.10
C GLU A 416 -11.73 -16.28 41.90
N HIS A 417 -10.81 -17.09 41.37
CA HIS A 417 -10.23 -18.24 42.04
C HIS A 417 -8.95 -17.77 42.75
N TRP A 418 -8.98 -17.72 44.07
CA TRP A 418 -7.81 -17.34 44.88
C TRP A 418 -7.18 -18.57 45.54
N LYS A 419 -5.87 -18.52 45.75
CA LYS A 419 -5.17 -19.33 46.74
C LYS A 419 -4.64 -18.38 47.81
N VAL A 420 -4.76 -18.73 49.09
CA VAL A 420 -4.19 -17.95 50.21
C VAL A 420 -3.33 -18.83 51.10
N ARG A 421 -2.21 -18.29 51.57
CA ARG A 421 -1.33 -18.90 52.56
C ARG A 421 -1.11 -17.93 53.73
N VAL A 422 -1.27 -18.42 54.96
CA VAL A 422 -0.92 -17.66 56.17
C VAL A 422 0.56 -17.89 56.45
N VAL A 423 1.38 -16.85 56.33
CA VAL A 423 2.83 -16.91 56.52
C VAL A 423 3.19 -16.35 57.90
N LYS A 424 3.96 -17.12 58.68
CA LYS A 424 4.56 -16.60 59.93
C LYS A 424 5.68 -15.63 59.59
N GLN A 425 5.58 -14.39 60.05
CA GLN A 425 6.71 -13.46 60.00
C GLN A 425 7.89 -14.09 60.76
N ARG A 426 9.02 -14.30 60.08
CA ARG A 426 10.30 -14.46 60.77
C ARG A 426 10.67 -13.08 61.30
N THR A 427 10.76 -12.95 62.62
CA THR A 427 11.49 -11.85 63.24
C THR A 427 12.93 -11.89 62.70
N MET A 428 13.40 -10.77 62.15
CA MET A 428 14.81 -10.54 61.85
C MET A 428 15.54 -10.02 63.09
#